data_AF-A0A3C0PGB9-F1
#
_entry.id   AF-A0A3C0PGB9-F1
#
_cell.length_a   1.000
_cell.length_b   1.000
_cell.length_c   1.000
_cell.angle_alpha   90.00
_cell.angle_beta   90.00
_cell.angle_gamma   90.00
#
_symmetry.space_group_name_H-M   'P 1'
#
loop_
_entity.id
_entity.type
_entity.pdbx_description
1 polymer ?
#
loop_
_entity_poly.entity_id
_entity_poly.type
_entity_poly.pdbx_seq_one_letter_code
_entity_poly.pdbx_strand_id
1 'polypeptide(L)'
;TNPAKGARGLTAFIVEKGTPGFTFGKHEDKMGIRASSTTELVFQDCRIPAENVLVREGMGAVVTITTLNNSRPGVGAQALGIAAGALEDAIKYSRERIQFGAPISSFQAVQHILADMATQIEAARALMYATARTIDAGEKKFAKESAMSKLFCSDVAMKVTVDAIQIMGGYGYMREYPMEKRMRDAKITQIYEGTNQIQRNEIALALIKGAASE
;
A
#
# COMPACT_ATOMS: atom_id res chain seq x y z
N THR A 1 29.52 4.31 6.31
CA THR A 1 28.30 4.72 7.05
C THR A 1 28.73 5.34 8.37
N ASN A 2 27.94 6.27 8.94
CA ASN A 2 28.30 6.92 10.20
C ASN A 2 27.07 7.05 11.13
N PRO A 3 26.92 6.17 12.15
CA PRO A 3 25.78 6.19 13.05
C PRO A 3 25.59 7.53 13.80
N ALA A 4 26.68 8.22 14.15
CA ALA A 4 26.62 9.48 14.89
C ALA A 4 26.00 10.64 14.09
N LYS A 5 25.88 10.50 12.76
CA LYS A 5 25.30 11.52 11.86
C LYS A 5 23.81 11.29 11.57
N GLY A 6 23.17 10.29 12.21
CA GLY A 6 21.77 9.96 11.99
C GLY A 6 21.46 9.72 10.50
N ALA A 7 20.38 10.31 9.99
CA ALA A 7 19.97 10.16 8.58
C ALA A 7 21.07 10.57 7.57
N ARG A 8 21.92 11.55 7.89
CA ARG A 8 23.04 11.98 7.03
C ARG A 8 24.22 11.00 7.03
N GLY A 9 24.21 10.01 7.92
CA GLY A 9 25.21 8.95 7.98
C GLY A 9 24.86 7.70 7.18
N LEU A 10 23.63 7.63 6.66
CA LEU A 10 23.14 6.49 5.87
C LEU A 10 23.72 6.53 4.47
N THR A 11 24.10 5.37 3.93
CA THR A 11 24.61 5.21 2.56
C THR A 11 23.91 4.00 1.94
N ALA A 12 23.49 4.13 0.69
CA ALA A 12 22.87 3.05 -0.05
C ALA A 12 23.94 2.28 -0.84
N PHE A 13 23.81 0.96 -0.90
CA PHE A 13 24.77 0.08 -1.57
C PHE A 13 24.04 -0.89 -2.49
N ILE A 14 24.69 -1.27 -3.58
CA ILE A 14 24.31 -2.42 -4.39
C ILE A 14 25.02 -3.66 -3.83
N VAL A 15 24.27 -4.69 -3.45
CA VAL A 15 24.84 -5.94 -2.92
C VAL A 15 24.34 -7.11 -3.76
N GLU A 16 25.28 -7.82 -4.39
CA GLU A 16 24.96 -8.94 -5.26
C GLU A 16 24.69 -10.23 -4.47
N LYS A 17 23.79 -11.07 -5.00
CA LYS A 17 23.59 -12.41 -4.44
C LYS A 17 24.88 -13.22 -4.60
N GLY A 18 25.35 -13.80 -3.49
CA GLY A 18 26.59 -14.58 -3.46
C GLY A 18 27.79 -13.82 -2.90
N THR A 19 27.66 -12.52 -2.61
CA THR A 19 28.68 -11.79 -1.85
C THR A 19 28.99 -12.52 -0.53
N PRO A 20 30.27 -12.83 -0.23
CA PRO A 20 30.62 -13.50 1.01
C PRO A 20 30.09 -12.74 2.23
N GLY A 21 29.41 -13.45 3.13
CA GLY A 21 28.78 -12.85 4.30
C GLY A 21 27.37 -12.28 4.06
N PHE A 22 26.84 -12.32 2.83
CA PHE A 22 25.44 -11.98 2.53
C PHE A 22 24.60 -13.24 2.36
N THR A 23 23.69 -13.48 3.29
CA THR A 23 22.81 -14.65 3.31
C THR A 23 21.35 -14.26 3.56
N PHE A 24 20.44 -15.21 3.33
CA PHE A 24 19.00 -15.02 3.52
C PHE A 24 18.56 -15.80 4.76
N GLY A 25 17.75 -15.16 5.61
CA GLY A 25 17.20 -15.77 6.81
C GLY A 25 15.88 -16.49 6.54
N LYS A 26 14.99 -16.45 7.53
CA LYS A 26 13.69 -17.10 7.45
C LYS A 26 12.79 -16.45 6.39
N HIS A 27 11.99 -17.25 5.69
CA HIS A 27 10.86 -16.75 4.90
C HIS A 27 9.64 -16.53 5.80
N GLU A 28 9.03 -15.35 5.71
CA GLU A 28 7.93 -14.96 6.60
C GLU A 28 6.59 -15.59 6.19
N ASP A 29 5.91 -16.23 7.14
CA ASP A 29 4.54 -16.71 6.98
C ASP A 29 3.55 -15.56 7.27
N LYS A 30 3.14 -14.89 6.20
CA LYS A 30 2.36 -13.65 6.26
C LYS A 30 0.86 -13.91 6.27
N MET A 31 0.12 -12.98 6.89
CA MET A 31 -1.34 -12.90 6.78
C MET A 31 -1.79 -12.77 5.31
N GLY A 32 -1.31 -11.76 4.60
CA GLY A 32 -1.64 -11.46 3.21
C GLY A 32 -0.42 -11.49 2.29
N ILE A 33 -0.65 -11.24 1.01
CA ILE A 33 0.34 -11.16 -0.07
C ILE A 33 1.31 -12.35 -0.09
N ARG A 34 0.79 -13.55 0.23
CA ARG A 34 1.56 -14.76 0.52
C ARG A 34 2.44 -15.24 -0.64
N ALA A 35 2.06 -14.92 -1.88
CA ALA A 35 2.86 -15.23 -3.07
C ALA A 35 4.08 -14.30 -3.24
N SER A 36 4.10 -13.15 -2.57
CA SER A 36 5.26 -12.25 -2.56
C SER A 36 6.26 -12.73 -1.50
N SER A 37 7.52 -12.92 -1.92
CA SER A 37 8.56 -13.35 -1.00
C SER A 37 8.93 -12.25 -0.02
N THR A 38 9.03 -12.60 1.25
CA THR A 38 9.50 -11.68 2.29
C THR A 38 10.41 -12.48 3.20
N THR A 39 11.65 -12.07 3.30
CA THR A 39 12.68 -12.79 4.05
C THR A 39 13.63 -11.80 4.69
N GLU A 40 14.21 -12.22 5.81
CA GLU A 40 15.30 -11.50 6.45
C GLU A 40 16.55 -11.50 5.56
N LEU A 41 17.26 -10.37 5.55
CA LEU A 41 18.56 -10.21 4.91
C LEU A 41 19.65 -10.15 5.99
N VAL A 42 20.60 -11.07 5.95
CA VAL A 42 21.67 -11.19 6.95
C VAL A 42 22.99 -10.77 6.32
N PHE A 43 23.67 -9.82 6.97
CA PHE A 43 24.97 -9.30 6.57
C PHE A 43 25.99 -9.54 7.70
N GLN A 44 26.84 -10.56 7.54
CA GLN A 44 27.88 -10.93 8.51
C GLN A 44 29.26 -10.81 7.87
N ASP A 45 30.06 -9.84 8.33
CA ASP A 45 31.38 -9.53 7.76
C ASP A 45 31.36 -9.35 6.22
N CYS A 46 30.22 -8.86 5.71
CA CYS A 46 29.94 -8.69 4.29
C CYS A 46 30.72 -7.49 3.74
N ARG A 47 31.86 -7.76 3.09
CA ARG A 47 32.69 -6.71 2.48
C ARG A 47 32.08 -6.25 1.16
N ILE A 48 31.75 -4.96 1.10
CA ILE A 48 31.16 -4.32 -0.09
C ILE A 48 32.21 -3.39 -0.73
N PRO A 49 32.50 -3.52 -2.04
CA PRO A 49 33.40 -2.62 -2.75
C PRO A 49 32.92 -1.16 -2.75
N ALA A 50 33.84 -0.21 -2.84
CA ALA A 50 33.49 1.22 -2.78
C ALA A 50 32.70 1.68 -4.03
N GLU A 51 32.94 1.04 -5.17
CA GLU A 51 32.22 1.27 -6.42
C GLU A 51 30.74 0.85 -6.35
N ASN A 52 30.35 0.02 -5.39
CA ASN A 52 28.97 -0.40 -5.18
C ASN A 52 28.15 0.65 -4.39
N VAL A 53 28.75 1.77 -3.99
CA VAL A 53 28.02 2.88 -3.38
C VAL A 53 27.07 3.50 -4.39
N LEU A 54 25.78 3.50 -4.07
CA LEU A 54 24.75 4.11 -4.89
C LEU A 54 24.72 5.63 -4.64
N VAL A 55 24.84 6.43 -5.70
CA VAL A 55 24.96 7.89 -5.68
C VAL A 55 26.26 8.39 -5.05
N ARG A 56 26.37 8.41 -3.72
CA ARG A 56 27.59 8.74 -2.93
C ARG A 56 27.36 8.51 -1.44
N GLU A 57 28.46 8.51 -0.66
CA GLU A 57 28.39 8.38 0.80
C GLU A 57 27.49 9.46 1.44
N GLY A 58 26.69 9.05 2.42
CA GLY A 58 25.79 9.93 3.19
C GLY A 58 24.45 10.26 2.52
N MET A 59 24.22 9.79 1.28
CA MET A 59 22.98 10.04 0.54
C MET A 59 21.90 8.96 0.72
N GLY A 60 22.13 7.95 1.56
CA GLY A 60 21.23 6.80 1.70
C GLY A 60 19.80 7.20 2.11
N ALA A 61 19.65 8.15 3.04
CA ALA A 61 18.32 8.64 3.43
C ALA A 61 17.58 9.31 2.26
N VAL A 62 18.29 10.09 1.44
CA VAL A 62 17.72 10.77 0.28
C VAL A 62 17.26 9.74 -0.76
N VAL A 63 18.12 8.76 -1.07
CA VAL A 63 17.77 7.66 -1.98
C VAL A 63 16.51 6.95 -1.50
N THR A 64 16.46 6.53 -0.24
CA THR A 64 15.30 5.81 0.32
C THR A 64 14.02 6.65 0.24
N ILE A 65 14.05 7.91 0.69
CA ILE A 65 12.86 8.77 0.71
C ILE A 65 12.38 9.08 -0.71
N THR A 66 13.30 9.37 -1.63
CA THR A 66 12.96 9.62 -3.04
C THR A 66 12.35 8.38 -3.67
N THR A 67 12.92 7.19 -3.46
CA THR A 67 12.36 5.92 -3.95
C THR A 67 10.96 5.71 -3.40
N LEU A 68 10.76 5.85 -2.08
CA LEU A 68 9.45 5.66 -1.45
C LEU A 68 8.40 6.66 -1.95
N ASN A 69 8.76 7.92 -2.17
CA ASN A 69 7.83 8.90 -2.73
C ASN A 69 7.34 8.49 -4.12
N ASN A 70 8.18 7.82 -4.92
CA ASN A 70 7.81 7.32 -6.25
C ASN A 70 7.02 5.99 -6.20
N SER A 71 7.26 5.14 -5.20
CA SER A 71 6.63 3.81 -5.13
C SER A 71 5.28 3.80 -4.41
N ARG A 72 5.04 4.70 -3.45
CA ARG A 72 3.77 4.81 -2.70
C ARG A 72 2.51 4.95 -3.57
N PRO A 73 2.52 5.69 -4.69
CA PRO A 73 1.39 5.69 -5.64
C PRO A 73 1.09 4.30 -6.18
N GLY A 74 2.12 3.47 -6.41
CA GLY A 74 1.97 2.07 -6.81
C GLY A 74 1.26 1.23 -5.74
N VAL A 75 1.58 1.44 -4.46
CA VAL A 75 0.84 0.83 -3.34
C VAL A 75 -0.62 1.30 -3.33
N GLY A 76 -0.87 2.59 -3.54
CA GLY A 76 -2.22 3.14 -3.66
C GLY A 76 -3.02 2.49 -4.79
N ALA A 77 -2.40 2.31 -5.97
CA ALA A 77 -3.00 1.65 -7.11
C ALA A 77 -3.31 0.16 -6.83
N GLN A 78 -2.41 -0.55 -6.15
CA GLN A 78 -2.65 -1.93 -5.72
C GLN A 78 -3.87 -2.01 -4.77
N ALA A 79 -3.93 -1.13 -3.77
CA ALA A 79 -5.05 -1.07 -2.84
C ALA A 79 -6.38 -0.77 -3.56
N LEU A 80 -6.37 0.18 -4.49
CA LEU A 80 -7.54 0.50 -5.32
C LEU A 80 -8.01 -0.71 -6.14
N GLY A 81 -7.09 -1.48 -6.72
CA GLY A 81 -7.43 -2.71 -7.45
C GLY A 81 -8.05 -3.79 -6.56
N ILE A 82 -7.54 -3.94 -5.32
CA ILE A 82 -8.13 -4.86 -4.34
C ILE A 82 -9.57 -4.44 -4.00
N ALA A 83 -9.79 -3.14 -3.76
CA ALA A 83 -11.10 -2.58 -3.43
C ALA A 83 -12.10 -2.78 -4.58
N ALA A 84 -11.70 -2.45 -5.81
CA ALA A 84 -12.55 -2.61 -7.00
C ALA A 84 -12.98 -4.06 -7.20
N GLY A 85 -12.02 -5.00 -7.15
CA GLY A 85 -12.34 -6.43 -7.28
C GLY A 85 -13.21 -6.96 -6.14
N ALA A 86 -13.09 -6.42 -4.93
CA ALA A 86 -13.95 -6.81 -3.82
C ALA A 86 -15.40 -6.33 -4.01
N LEU A 87 -15.60 -5.12 -4.55
CA LEU A 87 -16.92 -4.61 -4.90
C LEU A 87 -17.58 -5.47 -5.99
N GLU A 88 -16.84 -5.82 -7.04
CA GLU A 88 -17.35 -6.68 -8.12
C GLU A 88 -17.83 -8.04 -7.60
N ASP A 89 -17.02 -8.70 -6.76
CA ASP A 89 -17.36 -9.98 -6.14
C ASP A 89 -18.61 -9.85 -5.24
N ALA A 90 -18.71 -8.78 -4.44
CA ALA A 90 -19.84 -8.54 -3.55
C ALA A 90 -21.14 -8.25 -4.32
N ILE A 91 -21.09 -7.41 -5.37
CA ILE A 91 -22.24 -7.12 -6.23
C ILE A 91 -22.75 -8.41 -6.86
N LYS A 92 -21.85 -9.21 -7.47
CA LYS A 92 -22.21 -10.47 -8.10
C LYS A 92 -22.92 -11.40 -7.11
N TYR A 93 -22.30 -11.64 -5.95
CA TYR A 93 -22.89 -12.50 -4.92
C TYR A 93 -24.26 -11.98 -4.44
N SER A 94 -24.39 -10.67 -4.23
CA SER A 94 -25.62 -10.08 -3.71
C SER A 94 -26.83 -10.26 -4.62
N ARG A 95 -26.61 -10.39 -5.93
CA ARG A 95 -27.65 -10.63 -6.94
C ARG A 95 -28.05 -12.10 -7.04
N GLU A 96 -27.11 -13.00 -6.77
CA GLU A 96 -27.32 -14.46 -6.88
C GLU A 96 -27.93 -15.03 -5.59
N ARG A 97 -27.56 -14.49 -4.44
CA ARG A 97 -28.01 -15.00 -3.14
C ARG A 97 -29.46 -14.59 -2.83
N ILE A 98 -30.34 -15.58 -2.66
CA ILE A 98 -31.74 -15.38 -2.24
C ILE A 98 -31.91 -15.57 -0.73
N GLN A 99 -32.52 -14.59 -0.05
CA GLN A 99 -33.05 -14.71 1.32
C GLN A 99 -34.39 -14.00 1.42
N PHE A 100 -35.27 -14.49 2.30
CA PHE A 100 -36.62 -13.94 2.46
C PHE A 100 -37.38 -13.79 1.14
N GLY A 101 -37.17 -14.71 0.20
CA GLY A 101 -37.85 -14.74 -1.11
C GLY A 101 -37.31 -13.78 -2.18
N ALA A 102 -36.23 -13.03 -1.93
CA ALA A 102 -35.65 -12.09 -2.89
C ALA A 102 -34.11 -12.11 -2.90
N PRO A 103 -33.44 -11.65 -3.97
CA PRO A 103 -32.01 -11.40 -3.98
C PRO A 103 -31.60 -10.46 -2.85
N ILE A 104 -30.51 -10.72 -2.15
CA ILE A 104 -30.11 -9.84 -1.03
C ILE A 104 -29.80 -8.41 -1.50
N SER A 105 -29.47 -8.22 -2.78
CA SER A 105 -29.32 -6.90 -3.40
C SER A 105 -30.61 -6.07 -3.44
N SER A 106 -31.80 -6.66 -3.19
CA SER A 106 -33.05 -5.90 -3.09
C SER A 106 -33.28 -5.27 -1.71
N PHE A 107 -32.51 -5.68 -0.69
CA PHE A 107 -32.63 -5.11 0.65
C PHE A 107 -31.83 -3.81 0.74
N GLN A 108 -32.50 -2.76 1.20
CA GLN A 108 -31.93 -1.41 1.29
C GLN A 108 -30.62 -1.37 2.10
N ALA A 109 -30.52 -2.16 3.18
CA ALA A 109 -29.29 -2.24 3.98
C ALA A 109 -28.07 -2.72 3.16
N VAL A 110 -28.26 -3.66 2.24
CA VAL A 110 -27.19 -4.13 1.34
C VAL A 110 -26.87 -3.08 0.27
N GLN A 111 -27.91 -2.42 -0.27
CA GLN A 111 -27.75 -1.37 -1.27
C GLN A 111 -26.94 -0.18 -0.74
N HIS A 112 -27.17 0.23 0.50
CA HIS A 112 -26.41 1.31 1.14
C HIS A 112 -24.92 0.96 1.26
N ILE A 113 -24.60 -0.27 1.70
CA ILE A 113 -23.20 -0.72 1.80
C ILE A 113 -22.54 -0.70 0.41
N LEU A 114 -23.22 -1.22 -0.62
CA LEU A 114 -22.72 -1.19 -1.99
C LEU A 114 -22.50 0.24 -2.52
N ALA A 115 -23.43 1.16 -2.22
CA ALA A 115 -23.33 2.56 -2.62
C ALA A 115 -22.13 3.26 -1.95
N ASP A 116 -21.91 3.02 -0.64
CA ASP A 116 -20.77 3.56 0.09
C ASP A 116 -19.45 3.02 -0.44
N MET A 117 -19.36 1.71 -0.69
CA MET A 117 -18.19 1.08 -1.28
C MET A 117 -17.86 1.69 -2.64
N ALA A 118 -18.85 1.81 -3.54
CA ALA A 118 -18.66 2.39 -4.87
C ALA A 118 -18.19 3.85 -4.79
N THR A 119 -18.83 4.66 -3.95
CA THR A 119 -18.49 6.09 -3.79
C THR A 119 -17.05 6.26 -3.29
N GLN A 120 -16.64 5.48 -2.29
CA GLN A 120 -15.27 5.53 -1.76
C GLN A 120 -14.24 5.10 -2.80
N ILE A 121 -14.54 4.06 -3.59
CA ILE A 121 -13.66 3.59 -4.66
C ILE A 121 -13.51 4.66 -5.75
N GLU A 122 -14.60 5.33 -6.17
CA GLU A 122 -14.51 6.40 -7.16
C GLU A 122 -13.68 7.58 -6.66
N ALA A 123 -13.88 7.99 -5.40
CA ALA A 123 -13.06 9.04 -4.79
C ALA A 123 -11.57 8.64 -4.74
N ALA A 124 -11.28 7.38 -4.39
CA ALA A 124 -9.92 6.87 -4.33
C ALA A 124 -9.27 6.81 -5.71
N ARG A 125 -10.02 6.37 -6.73
CA ARG A 125 -9.58 6.36 -8.13
C ARG A 125 -9.27 7.77 -8.63
N ALA A 126 -10.15 8.74 -8.36
CA ALA A 126 -9.94 10.12 -8.77
C ALA A 126 -8.67 10.70 -8.17
N LEU A 127 -8.45 10.54 -6.85
CA LEU A 127 -7.23 10.98 -6.16
C LEU A 127 -5.98 10.26 -6.70
N MET A 128 -6.07 8.95 -6.91
CA MET A 128 -4.94 8.16 -7.39
C MET A 128 -4.51 8.59 -8.80
N TYR A 129 -5.48 8.75 -9.70
CA TYR A 129 -5.21 9.16 -11.08
C TYR A 129 -4.77 10.62 -11.17
N ALA A 130 -5.29 11.50 -10.31
CA ALA A 130 -4.78 12.87 -10.20
C ALA A 130 -3.30 12.87 -9.80
N THR A 131 -2.92 12.08 -8.80
CA THR A 131 -1.52 11.95 -8.36
C THR A 131 -0.63 11.41 -9.47
N ALA A 132 -1.07 10.36 -10.18
CA ALA A 132 -0.32 9.81 -11.32
C ALA A 132 -0.13 10.86 -12.43
N ARG A 133 -1.19 11.59 -12.80
CA ARG A 133 -1.10 12.68 -13.79
C ARG A 133 -0.12 13.77 -13.37
N THR A 134 -0.09 14.14 -12.09
CA THR A 134 0.87 15.13 -11.57
C THR A 134 2.32 14.63 -11.76
N ILE A 135 2.58 13.36 -11.47
CA ILE A 135 3.90 12.75 -11.65
C ILE A 135 4.29 12.68 -13.13
N ASP A 136 3.37 12.22 -13.98
CA ASP A 136 3.59 12.09 -15.43
C ASP A 136 3.79 13.45 -16.11
N ALA A 137 3.20 14.52 -15.58
CA ALA A 137 3.44 15.89 -16.03
C ALA A 137 4.84 16.41 -15.67
N GLY A 138 5.66 15.63 -14.97
CA GLY A 138 7.04 15.95 -14.65
C GLY A 138 7.24 16.77 -13.37
N GLU A 139 6.18 16.96 -12.58
CA GLU A 139 6.26 17.63 -11.28
C GLU A 139 7.31 16.93 -10.39
N LYS A 140 8.10 17.71 -9.66
CA LYS A 140 9.16 17.19 -8.78
C LYS A 140 8.76 17.20 -7.32
N LYS A 141 7.74 17.99 -6.94
CA LYS A 141 7.24 18.14 -5.57
C LYS A 141 5.87 17.48 -5.41
N PHE A 142 5.81 16.16 -5.55
CA PHE A 142 4.57 15.38 -5.43
C PHE A 142 4.50 14.49 -4.17
N ALA A 143 5.41 14.70 -3.20
CA ALA A 143 5.50 13.84 -2.02
C ALA A 143 4.20 13.83 -1.18
N LYS A 144 3.51 14.99 -1.12
CA LYS A 144 2.24 15.14 -0.41
C LYS A 144 1.13 14.34 -1.11
N GLU A 145 0.99 14.48 -2.43
CA GLU A 145 0.01 13.79 -3.26
C GLU A 145 0.25 12.27 -3.24
N SER A 146 1.52 11.86 -3.30
CA SER A 146 1.96 10.47 -3.12
C SER A 146 1.53 9.89 -1.77
N ALA A 147 1.74 10.62 -0.67
CA ALA A 147 1.30 10.20 0.66
C ALA A 147 -0.23 10.14 0.78
N MET A 148 -0.95 11.15 0.25
CA MET A 148 -2.42 11.23 0.26
C MET A 148 -3.05 10.06 -0.48
N SER A 149 -2.59 9.77 -1.70
CA SER A 149 -3.13 8.69 -2.53
C SER A 149 -2.91 7.32 -1.90
N LYS A 150 -1.70 7.03 -1.41
CA LYS A 150 -1.40 5.77 -0.71
C LYS A 150 -2.26 5.61 0.55
N LEU A 151 -2.36 6.66 1.36
CA LEU A 151 -3.14 6.69 2.58
C LEU A 151 -4.62 6.38 2.29
N PHE A 152 -5.24 7.16 1.41
CA PHE A 152 -6.67 7.08 1.19
C PHE A 152 -7.07 5.78 0.50
N CYS A 153 -6.33 5.36 -0.53
CA CYS A 153 -6.64 4.11 -1.24
C CYS A 153 -6.51 2.88 -0.33
N SER A 154 -5.52 2.85 0.57
CA SER A 154 -5.34 1.73 1.49
C SER A 154 -6.39 1.69 2.62
N ASP A 155 -6.82 2.85 3.13
CA ASP A 155 -7.95 2.91 4.08
C ASP A 155 -9.26 2.46 3.41
N VAL A 156 -9.52 2.89 2.17
CA VAL A 156 -10.68 2.46 1.38
C VAL A 156 -10.64 0.96 1.10
N ALA A 157 -9.50 0.41 0.67
CA ALA A 157 -9.39 -1.03 0.40
C ALA A 157 -9.71 -1.89 1.62
N MET A 158 -9.26 -1.47 2.81
CA MET A 158 -9.57 -2.18 4.04
C MET A 158 -11.07 -2.07 4.38
N LYS A 159 -11.67 -0.88 4.29
CA LYS A 159 -13.11 -0.70 4.56
C LYS A 159 -13.98 -1.53 3.61
N VAL A 160 -13.72 -1.42 2.31
CA VAL A 160 -14.45 -2.11 1.25
C VAL A 160 -14.37 -3.63 1.40
N THR A 161 -13.19 -4.18 1.70
CA THR A 161 -13.06 -5.63 1.86
C THR A 161 -13.77 -6.18 3.10
N VAL A 162 -13.82 -5.40 4.19
CA VAL A 162 -14.61 -5.76 5.38
C VAL A 162 -16.11 -5.74 5.07
N ASP A 163 -16.58 -4.69 4.39
CA ASP A 163 -17.98 -4.57 3.99
C ASP A 163 -18.40 -5.67 3.00
N ALA A 164 -17.52 -6.02 2.07
CA ALA A 164 -17.76 -7.09 1.13
C ALA A 164 -17.88 -8.45 1.82
N ILE A 165 -17.05 -8.74 2.84
CA ILE A 165 -17.24 -9.92 3.70
C ILE A 165 -18.61 -9.88 4.37
N GLN A 166 -19.04 -8.72 4.87
CA GLN A 166 -20.34 -8.58 5.54
C GLN A 166 -21.53 -8.88 4.59
N ILE A 167 -21.46 -8.42 3.33
CA ILE A 167 -22.45 -8.73 2.29
C ILE A 167 -22.45 -10.23 1.96
N MET A 168 -21.26 -10.83 1.84
CA MET A 168 -21.12 -12.25 1.50
C MET A 168 -21.42 -13.18 2.68
N GLY A 169 -21.42 -12.68 3.91
CA GLY A 169 -21.63 -13.44 5.13
C GLY A 169 -20.59 -14.55 5.29
N GLY A 170 -21.04 -15.74 5.71
CA GLY A 170 -20.16 -16.90 5.91
C GLY A 170 -19.32 -17.24 4.67
N TYR A 171 -19.87 -17.08 3.45
CA TYR A 171 -19.15 -17.35 2.21
C TYR A 171 -17.95 -16.42 2.02
N GLY A 172 -18.08 -15.15 2.44
CA GLY A 172 -16.97 -14.20 2.40
C GLY A 172 -15.83 -14.54 3.36
N TYR A 173 -16.12 -15.32 4.42
CA TYR A 173 -15.17 -15.75 5.44
C TYR A 173 -14.43 -17.06 5.06
N MET A 174 -14.97 -17.83 4.12
CA MET A 174 -14.39 -19.11 3.71
C MET A 174 -13.28 -18.92 2.67
N ARG A 175 -12.21 -19.72 2.76
CA ARG A 175 -11.05 -19.68 1.85
C ARG A 175 -11.32 -20.20 0.44
N GLU A 176 -12.46 -20.84 0.22
CA GLU A 176 -12.93 -21.26 -1.11
C GLU A 176 -13.27 -20.07 -2.01
N TYR A 177 -13.61 -18.93 -1.40
CA TYR A 177 -13.94 -17.69 -2.09
C TYR A 177 -12.80 -16.67 -1.96
N PRO A 178 -12.60 -15.80 -2.97
CA PRO A 178 -11.46 -14.88 -2.99
C PRO A 178 -11.53 -13.77 -1.93
N MET A 179 -12.68 -13.57 -1.28
CA MET A 179 -12.94 -12.39 -0.47
C MET A 179 -12.05 -12.29 0.77
N GLU A 180 -11.90 -13.37 1.54
CA GLU A 180 -11.01 -13.37 2.72
C GLU A 180 -9.55 -13.07 2.33
N LYS A 181 -9.11 -13.58 1.16
CA LYS A 181 -7.79 -13.27 0.60
C LYS A 181 -7.66 -11.79 0.28
N ARG A 182 -8.66 -11.18 -0.36
CA ARG A 182 -8.66 -9.73 -0.65
C ARG A 182 -8.53 -8.91 0.64
N MET A 183 -9.27 -9.26 1.69
CA MET A 183 -9.17 -8.59 2.99
C MET A 183 -7.76 -8.71 3.59
N ARG A 184 -7.19 -9.93 3.61
CA ARG A 184 -5.82 -10.16 4.11
C ARG A 184 -4.79 -9.37 3.32
N ASP A 185 -4.93 -9.33 2.00
CA ASP A 185 -4.02 -8.60 1.09
C ASP A 185 -4.22 -7.07 1.21
N ALA A 186 -5.43 -6.57 1.48
CA ALA A 186 -5.67 -5.14 1.70
C ALA A 186 -4.92 -4.63 2.93
N LYS A 187 -4.84 -5.44 4.00
CA LYS A 187 -4.32 -4.98 5.29
C LYS A 187 -2.86 -4.51 5.23
N ILE A 188 -2.01 -5.21 4.46
CA ILE A 188 -0.58 -4.87 4.37
C ILE A 188 -0.37 -3.51 3.70
N THR A 189 -1.31 -3.07 2.84
CA THR A 189 -1.22 -1.78 2.15
C THR A 189 -1.27 -0.59 3.11
N GLN A 190 -1.88 -0.73 4.30
CA GLN A 190 -1.89 0.31 5.33
C GLN A 190 -0.56 0.38 6.12
N ILE A 191 0.35 -0.58 5.95
CA ILE A 191 1.53 -0.77 6.81
C ILE A 191 2.83 -0.49 6.05
N TYR A 192 3.08 -1.19 4.95
CA TYR A 192 4.36 -1.10 4.25
C TYR A 192 4.51 0.22 3.45
N GLU A 193 5.75 0.53 3.07
CA GLU A 193 6.15 1.82 2.47
C GLU A 193 5.78 3.05 3.31
N GLY A 194 5.69 2.85 4.62
CA GLY A 194 5.29 3.82 5.62
C GLY A 194 3.81 3.65 5.98
N THR A 195 3.55 3.45 7.27
CA THR A 195 2.18 3.26 7.77
C THR A 195 1.30 4.44 7.45
N ASN A 196 -0.01 4.24 7.48
CA ASN A 196 -0.97 5.32 7.25
C ASN A 196 -0.86 6.46 8.27
N GLN A 197 -0.31 6.22 9.47
CA GLN A 197 0.02 7.27 10.44
C GLN A 197 1.22 8.09 9.99
N ILE A 198 2.27 7.44 9.47
CA ILE A 198 3.42 8.13 8.89
C ILE A 198 3.00 8.96 7.68
N GLN A 199 2.13 8.45 6.81
CA GLN A 199 1.63 9.26 5.68
C GLN A 199 0.88 10.50 6.16
N ARG A 200 0.09 10.40 7.24
CA ARG A 200 -0.57 11.59 7.85
C ARG A 200 0.47 12.60 8.35
N ASN A 201 1.56 12.16 8.97
CA ASN A 201 2.64 13.05 9.41
C ASN A 201 3.30 13.76 8.21
N GLU A 202 3.60 13.03 7.12
CA GLU A 202 4.18 13.61 5.91
C GLU A 202 3.26 14.66 5.27
N ILE A 203 1.96 14.37 5.20
CA ILE A 203 0.95 15.32 4.68
C ILE A 203 0.89 16.56 5.56
N ALA A 204 0.80 16.39 6.88
CA ALA A 204 0.74 17.50 7.82
C ALA A 204 1.99 18.39 7.72
N LEU A 205 3.17 17.79 7.67
CA LEU A 205 4.43 18.51 7.53
C LEU A 205 4.49 19.30 6.22
N ALA A 206 4.05 18.70 5.11
CA ALA A 206 4.00 19.36 3.81
C ALA A 206 3.07 20.58 3.81
N LEU A 207 1.89 20.47 4.45
CA LEU A 207 0.94 21.58 4.59
C LEU A 207 1.49 22.72 5.44
N ILE A 208 2.03 22.40 6.62
CA ILE A 208 2.59 23.40 7.55
C ILE A 208 3.75 24.17 6.90
N LYS A 209 4.65 23.46 6.22
CA LYS A 209 5.78 24.09 5.53
C LYS A 209 5.33 24.96 4.36
N GLY A 210 4.31 24.51 3.62
CA GLY A 210 3.71 25.29 2.54
C GLY A 210 3.16 26.62 3.04
N ALA A 211 2.34 26.59 4.09
CA ALA A 211 1.75 27.78 4.70
C ALA A 211 2.80 28.76 5.28
N ALA A 212 3.92 28.26 5.79
CA ALA A 212 5.01 29.10 6.30
C ALA A 212 5.89 29.73 5.19
N SER A 213 5.68 29.34 3.93
CA SER A 213 6.42 29.84 2.77
C SER A 213 5.63 30.86 1.93
N GLU A 214 4.37 31.12 2.31
CA GLU A 214 3.48 32.17 1.78
C GLU A 214 3.57 33.43 2.67
#